data_AF-A0A1G1GIV1-F1
#
_entry.id   AF-A0A1G1GIV1-F1
#
_cell.length_a   1.000
_cell.length_b   1.000
_cell.length_c   1.000
_cell.angle_alpha   90.00
_cell.angle_beta   90.00
_cell.angle_gamma   90.00
#
_symmetry.space_group_name_H-M   'P 1'
#
loop_
_entity.id
_entity.type
_entity.pdbx_description
1 polymer ?
#
loop_
_entity_poly.entity_id
_entity_poly.type
_entity_poly.pdbx_seq_one_letter_code
_entity_poly.pdbx_strand_id
1 'polypeptide(L)'
;MPNRYNDTHTDLLDQLTFYGASRRRFNLDMWCRAFGIKSPKEGGITGYEVKDLFKAGRHLDIAKYCVGDLRATKELLTYWENYIRFLP
;
A
#
# COMPACT_ATOMS: atom_id res chain seq x y z
N MET A 1 -12.76 -17.32 12.74
CA MET A 1 -12.08 -16.03 12.49
C MET A 1 -13.16 -14.96 12.45
N PRO A 2 -13.01 -13.84 13.18
CA PRO A 2 -13.96 -12.73 13.10
C PRO A 2 -14.10 -12.24 11.65
N ASN A 3 -15.26 -11.67 11.31
CA ASN A 3 -15.50 -11.11 9.99
C ASN A 3 -14.42 -10.05 9.69
N ARG A 4 -13.68 -10.23 8.59
CA ARG A 4 -12.61 -9.31 8.14
C ARG A 4 -13.11 -7.85 8.05
N TYR A 5 -14.40 -7.68 7.82
CA TYR A 5 -15.07 -6.40 7.61
C TYR A 5 -15.84 -5.90 8.85
N ASN A 6 -15.57 -6.43 10.05
CA ASN A 6 -16.22 -5.98 11.28
C ASN A 6 -15.60 -4.64 11.75
N ASP A 7 -16.13 -3.56 11.18
CA ASP A 7 -16.35 -2.19 11.67
C ASP A 7 -15.23 -1.18 11.95
N THR A 8 -13.94 -1.48 11.78
CA THR A 8 -12.92 -0.39 11.79
C THR A 8 -11.80 -0.51 10.76
N HIS A 9 -11.72 -1.61 10.01
CA HIS A 9 -10.62 -1.85 9.07
C HIS A 9 -11.03 -1.57 7.62
N THR A 10 -10.28 -0.70 6.95
CA THR A 10 -10.43 -0.45 5.50
C THR A 10 -9.24 -1.06 4.75
N ASP A 11 -9.49 -2.14 4.01
CA ASP A 11 -8.50 -2.69 3.08
C ASP A 11 -8.60 -1.98 1.72
N LEU A 12 -7.62 -1.14 1.41
CA LEU A 12 -7.58 -0.38 0.15
C LEU A 12 -7.49 -1.26 -1.08
N LEU A 13 -6.86 -2.44 -1.00
CA LEU A 13 -6.81 -3.35 -2.15
C LEU A 13 -8.19 -3.89 -2.46
N ASP A 14 -8.96 -4.26 -1.43
CA ASP A 14 -10.35 -4.70 -1.62
C ASP A 14 -11.23 -3.54 -2.11
N GLN A 15 -11.07 -2.32 -1.57
CA GLN A 15 -11.81 -1.15 -2.06
C GLN A 15 -11.50 -0.84 -3.54
N LEU A 16 -10.22 -0.75 -3.90
CA LEU A 16 -9.78 -0.40 -5.26
C LEU A 16 -10.03 -1.51 -6.28
N THR A 17 -10.24 -2.74 -5.82
CA THR A 17 -10.65 -3.86 -6.69
C THR A 17 -12.15 -4.11 -6.68
N PHE A 18 -12.93 -3.24 -6.01
CA PHE A 18 -14.37 -3.41 -5.82
C PHE A 18 -14.72 -4.81 -5.30
N TYR A 19 -14.03 -5.23 -4.24
CA TYR A 19 -14.14 -6.54 -3.62
C TYR A 19 -13.98 -7.71 -4.61
N GLY A 20 -13.11 -7.53 -5.62
CA GLY A 20 -12.82 -8.53 -6.65
C GLY A 20 -13.67 -8.43 -7.92
N ALA A 21 -14.56 -7.43 -8.04
CA ALA A 21 -15.25 -7.17 -9.32
C ALA A 21 -14.28 -6.70 -10.41
N SER A 22 -13.17 -6.05 -10.04
CA SER A 22 -12.08 -5.79 -10.97
C SER A 22 -11.21 -7.04 -11.19
N ARG A 23 -11.10 -7.47 -12.44
CA ARG A 23 -10.21 -8.58 -12.85
C ARG A 23 -8.72 -8.27 -12.69
N ARG A 24 -8.34 -6.98 -12.60
CA ARG A 24 -6.94 -6.56 -12.49
C ARG A 24 -6.65 -6.13 -11.07
N ARG A 25 -5.72 -6.85 -10.43
CA ARG A 25 -5.10 -6.47 -9.16
C ARG A 25 -3.79 -5.74 -9.44
N PHE A 26 -3.71 -4.49 -9.01
CA PHE A 26 -2.50 -3.69 -9.08
C PHE A 26 -1.82 -3.61 -7.72
N ASN A 27 -0.51 -3.48 -7.71
CA ASN A 27 0.27 -3.30 -6.50
C ASN A 27 0.26 -1.83 -6.04
N LEU A 28 0.73 -1.59 -4.81
CA LEU A 28 0.80 -0.23 -4.23
C LEU A 28 1.57 0.75 -5.13
N ASP A 29 2.73 0.34 -5.66
CA ASP A 29 3.56 1.17 -6.53
C ASP A 29 2.85 1.63 -7.82
N MET A 30 2.04 0.75 -8.44
CA MET A 30 1.25 1.12 -9.61
C MET A 30 0.19 2.17 -9.25
N TRP A 31 -0.54 1.97 -8.14
CA TRP A 31 -1.52 2.96 -7.67
C TRP A 31 -0.87 4.28 -7.32
N CYS A 32 0.29 4.26 -6.67
CA CYS A 32 1.04 5.47 -6.36
C CYS A 32 1.39 6.24 -7.64
N ARG A 33 1.93 5.56 -8.65
CA ARG A 33 2.26 6.18 -9.95
C ARG A 33 1.00 6.69 -10.67
N ALA A 34 -0.09 5.94 -10.65
CA ALA A 34 -1.33 6.31 -11.31
C ALA A 34 -1.95 7.60 -10.73
N PHE A 35 -1.81 7.81 -9.42
CA PHE A 35 -2.36 8.98 -8.72
C PHE A 35 -1.31 10.08 -8.43
N GLY A 36 -0.08 9.93 -8.93
CA GLY A 36 0.99 10.91 -8.67
C GLY A 36 1.48 10.95 -7.22
N ILE A 37 1.23 9.90 -6.45
CA ILE A 37 1.72 9.71 -5.08
C ILE A 37 3.17 9.23 -5.16
N LYS A 38 4.03 9.74 -4.27
CA LYS A 38 5.43 9.34 -4.21
C LYS A 38 5.54 7.83 -3.91
N SER A 39 6.18 7.08 -4.80
CA SER A 39 6.32 5.65 -4.61
C SER A 39 7.37 5.33 -3.54
N PRO A 40 7.10 4.38 -2.62
CA PRO A 40 8.08 3.94 -1.64
C PRO A 40 9.33 3.30 -2.29
N LYS A 41 9.21 2.82 -3.53
CA LYS A 41 10.33 2.28 -4.31
C LYS A 41 11.31 3.34 -4.81
N GLU A 42 10.98 4.63 -4.77
CA GLU A 42 11.94 5.70 -5.09
C GLU A 42 13.11 5.74 -4.10
N GLY A 43 12.95 5.16 -2.91
CA GLY A 43 14.02 5.00 -1.92
C GLY A 43 15.08 3.96 -2.30
N GLY A 44 14.95 3.31 -3.47
CA GLY A 44 15.95 2.37 -4.02
C GLY A 44 15.93 0.97 -3.42
N ILE A 45 15.17 0.74 -2.33
CA ILE A 45 15.00 -0.58 -1.72
C ILE A 45 13.73 -1.24 -2.27
N THR A 46 13.88 -2.47 -2.73
CA THR A 46 12.77 -3.32 -3.18
C THR A 46 12.50 -4.45 -2.20
N GLY A 47 11.29 -5.01 -2.24
CA GLY A 47 10.91 -6.16 -1.41
C GLY A 47 11.83 -7.38 -1.57
N TYR A 48 12.51 -7.51 -2.72
CA TYR A 48 13.46 -8.60 -2.97
C TYR A 48 14.74 -8.48 -2.14
N GLU A 49 15.16 -7.25 -1.83
CA GLU A 49 16.40 -6.96 -1.10
C GLU A 49 16.25 -7.10 0.41
N VAL A 50 15.01 -7.14 0.93
CA VAL A 50 14.73 -7.19 2.38
C VAL A 50 15.44 -8.37 3.06
N LYS A 51 15.48 -9.54 2.40
CA LYS A 51 16.14 -10.74 2.94
C LYS A 51 17.64 -10.53 3.10
N ASP A 52 18.28 -9.92 2.11
CA ASP A 52 19.73 -9.72 2.10
C ASP A 52 20.12 -8.58 3.03
N LEU A 53 19.32 -7.50 3.07
CA LEU A 53 19.47 -6.42 4.05
C LEU A 53 19.34 -6.94 5.49
N PHE A 54 18.42 -7.86 5.75
CA PHE A 54 18.23 -8.44 7.08
C PHE A 54 19.45 -9.26 7.50
N LYS A 55 19.96 -10.12 6.60
CA LYS A 55 21.20 -10.90 6.84
C LYS A 55 22.42 -10.00 7.03
N ALA A 56 22.47 -8.86 6.35
CA ALA A 56 23.53 -7.86 6.47
C ALA A 56 23.39 -6.96 7.71
N GLY A 57 22.39 -7.18 8.58
CA GLY A 57 22.16 -6.36 9.78
C GLY A 57 21.63 -4.95 9.50
N ARG A 58 21.24 -4.65 8.25
CA ARG A 58 20.75 -3.34 7.81
C ARG A 58 19.27 -3.11 8.15
N HIS A 59 18.90 -3.35 9.42
CA HIS A 59 17.51 -3.29 9.87
C HIS A 59 16.90 -1.89 9.77
N LEU A 60 17.69 -0.84 9.95
CA LEU A 60 17.22 0.54 9.84
C LEU A 60 16.73 0.86 8.41
N ASP A 61 17.39 0.31 7.40
CA ASP A 61 17.02 0.54 6.01
C ASP A 61 15.71 -0.18 5.66
N ILE A 62 15.51 -1.39 6.20
CA ILE A 62 14.23 -2.11 6.12
C ILE A 62 13.13 -1.30 6.82
N ALA A 63 13.40 -0.76 8.01
CA ALA A 63 12.43 0.05 8.75
C ALA A 63 12.04 1.31 7.96
N LYS A 64 13.00 2.00 7.34
CA LYS A 64 12.73 3.16 6.45
C LYS A 64 11.86 2.77 5.25
N TYR A 65 12.15 1.63 4.63
CA TYR A 65 11.33 1.09 3.54
C TYR A 65 9.88 0.83 4.00
N CYS A 66 9.69 0.15 5.14
CA CYS A 66 8.36 -0.08 5.71
C CYS A 66 7.62 1.23 6.03
N VAL A 67 8.31 2.23 6.59
CA VAL A 67 7.71 3.55 6.84
C VAL A 67 7.32 4.26 5.54
N GLY A 68 8.07 4.06 4.47
CA GLY A 68 7.70 4.52 3.13
C GLY A 68 6.36 3.95 2.67
N ASP A 69 6.18 2.63 2.78
CA ASP A 69 4.93 1.95 2.43
C ASP A 69 3.74 2.47 3.26
N LEU A 70 3.94 2.74 4.56
CA LEU A 70 2.91 3.33 5.42
C LEU A 70 2.48 4.73 4.95
N ARG A 71 3.44 5.59 4.57
CA ARG A 71 3.15 6.95 4.09
C ARG A 71 2.38 6.90 2.76
N ALA A 72 2.85 6.10 1.82
CA ALA A 72 2.20 5.91 0.52
C ALA A 72 0.77 5.35 0.68
N THR A 73 0.57 4.41 1.59
CA THR A 73 -0.75 3.84 1.89
C THR A 73 -1.70 4.88 2.48
N LYS A 74 -1.21 5.75 3.37
CA LYS A 74 -2.00 6.88 3.91
C LYS A 74 -2.42 7.84 2.81
N GLU A 75 -1.50 8.24 1.93
CA GLU A 75 -1.81 9.13 0.81
C GLU A 75 -2.84 8.50 -0.14
N LEU A 76 -2.70 7.19 -0.40
CA LEU A 76 -3.66 6.44 -1.20
C LEU A 76 -5.04 6.37 -0.54
N LEU A 77 -5.11 6.18 0.78
CA LEU A 77 -6.35 6.24 1.55
C LEU A 77 -7.03 7.59 1.38
N THR A 78 -6.28 8.69 1.58
CA THR A 78 -6.82 10.04 1.42
C THR A 78 -7.33 10.30 0.00
N TYR A 79 -6.61 9.82 -1.02
CA TYR A 79 -7.08 9.91 -2.40
C TYR A 79 -8.39 9.13 -2.60
N TRP A 80 -8.43 7.87 -2.12
CA TRP A 80 -9.63 7.05 -2.22
C TRP A 80 -10.82 7.69 -1.51
N GLU A 81 -10.65 8.20 -0.28
CA GLU A 81 -11.71 8.84 0.50
C GLU A 81 -12.31 10.09 -0.17
N ASN A 82 -11.47 10.87 -0.87
CA ASN A 82 -11.87 12.15 -1.47
C ASN A 82 -12.43 12.01 -2.89
N TYR A 83 -11.98 11.01 -3.66
CA TYR A 83 -12.28 10.93 -5.10
C TYR A 83 -12.97 9.65 -5.55
N ILE A 84 -12.86 8.56 -4.78
CA ILE A 84 -13.35 7.24 -5.20
C ILE A 84 -14.50 6.76 -4.31
N ARG A 85 -14.41 7.02 -3.00
CA ARG A 85 -15.39 6.59 -2.02
C ARG A 85 -16.73 7.25 -2.33
N PHE A 86 -17.67 6.43 -2.79
CA PHE A 86 -19.05 6.83 -2.97
C PHE A 86 -19.80 6.67 -1.64
N LEU A 87 -20.32 7.77 -1.11
CA LEU A 87 -21.28 7.73 -0.02
C LEU A 87 -22.68 7.79 -0.65
N PRO A 88 -23.54 6.78 -0.44
CA PRO A 88 -24.91 6.79 -0.95
C PRO A 88 -25.77 7.88 -0.30
#